data_AF-F0R2B0-F1
#
_entry.id   AF-F0R2B0-F1
#
_cell.length_a   1.000
_cell.length_b   1.000
_cell.length_c   1.000
_cell.angle_alpha   90.00
_cell.angle_beta   90.00
_cell.angle_gamma   90.00
#
_symmetry.space_group_name_H-M   'P 1'
#
loop_
_entity.id
_entity.type
_entity.pdbx_description
1 polymer ?
#
loop_
_entity_poly.entity_id
_entity_poly.type
_entity_poly.pdbx_seq_one_letter_code
_entity_poly.pdbx_strand_id
1 'polypeptide(L)'
;MLLICCLLPIFSSCSSDESSTVDYTVVYQGHSPMTIDPTIVEAILEYQDQQGLINRHISVTTDHTELTDADFDDMAKQVGSQTLNEMAGHDYNQVIRDAGLSVSEPVTLAISYQVGLVGNLGGSVISYGNILLEIDLR
;
A
#
# COMPACT_ATOMS: atom_id res chain seq x y z
N MET A 1 -49.98 40.07 -20.06
CA MET A 1 -49.84 39.58 -21.45
C MET A 1 -48.58 38.72 -21.50
N LEU A 2 -48.72 37.45 -21.92
CA LEU A 2 -47.75 36.40 -22.35
C LEU A 2 -46.26 36.56 -21.94
N LEU A 3 -45.58 35.63 -21.23
CA LEU A 3 -45.29 34.19 -21.47
C LEU A 3 -44.46 33.91 -22.75
N ILE A 4 -43.33 33.20 -22.54
CA ILE A 4 -42.59 32.27 -23.44
C ILE A 4 -41.14 32.68 -23.81
N CYS A 5 -40.23 31.97 -23.12
CA CYS A 5 -39.04 31.22 -23.58
C CYS A 5 -38.36 31.53 -24.93
N CYS A 6 -37.02 31.67 -24.87
CA CYS A 6 -36.04 30.96 -25.72
C CYS A 6 -34.73 30.85 -24.89
N LEU A 7 -34.40 29.71 -24.29
CA LEU A 7 -33.73 28.54 -24.90
C LEU A 7 -32.20 28.72 -25.08
N LEU A 8 -31.49 28.16 -24.08
CA LEU A 8 -30.14 27.56 -24.01
C LEU A 8 -29.53 27.08 -25.36
N PRO A 9 -28.18 26.97 -25.51
CA PRO A 9 -27.35 26.19 -24.58
C PRO A 9 -25.94 26.73 -24.31
N ILE A 10 -25.62 26.89 -23.02
CA ILE A 10 -24.26 26.70 -22.55
C ILE A 10 -24.08 25.19 -22.49
N PHE A 11 -23.71 24.56 -23.60
CA PHE A 11 -23.09 23.24 -23.54
C PHE A 11 -21.69 23.43 -22.96
N SER A 12 -21.63 23.72 -21.66
CA SER A 12 -20.54 23.13 -20.88
C SER A 12 -20.86 21.66 -20.88
N SER A 13 -20.28 20.93 -21.84
CA SER A 13 -20.07 19.51 -21.65
C SER A 13 -19.31 19.37 -20.33
N CYS A 14 -20.03 19.16 -19.24
CA CYS A 14 -19.52 18.34 -18.17
C CYS A 14 -19.39 16.93 -18.77
N SER A 15 -18.35 16.73 -19.57
CA SER A 15 -17.73 15.40 -19.65
C SER A 15 -17.25 15.17 -18.23
N SER A 16 -18.13 14.64 -17.39
CA SER A 16 -17.67 14.00 -16.18
C SER A 16 -16.98 12.77 -16.73
N ASP A 17 -15.67 12.88 -16.93
CA ASP A 17 -14.86 11.73 -17.27
C ASP A 17 -15.16 10.70 -16.18
N GLU A 18 -15.79 9.61 -16.61
CA GLU A 18 -16.41 8.63 -15.74
C GLU A 18 -15.28 7.85 -15.07
N SER A 19 -14.99 8.16 -13.80
CA SER A 19 -13.87 7.55 -13.06
C SER A 19 -14.34 6.48 -12.07
N SER A 20 -13.53 5.44 -11.91
CA SER A 20 -13.69 4.44 -10.84
C SER A 20 -12.57 4.57 -9.81
N THR A 21 -12.93 4.46 -8.52
CA THR A 21 -11.97 4.45 -7.41
C THR A 21 -12.03 3.10 -6.70
N VAL A 22 -10.86 2.53 -6.43
CA VAL A 22 -10.69 1.26 -5.72
C VAL A 22 -9.79 1.48 -4.50
N ASP A 23 -10.22 0.92 -3.37
CA ASP A 23 -9.47 1.00 -2.12
C ASP A 23 -8.68 -0.28 -1.86
N TYR A 24 -7.38 -0.10 -1.61
CA TYR A 24 -6.43 -1.16 -1.29
C TYR A 24 -5.87 -1.02 0.13
N THR A 25 -5.34 -2.12 0.63
CA THR A 25 -4.55 -2.19 1.87
C THR A 25 -3.31 -3.03 1.65
N VAL A 26 -2.23 -2.68 2.34
CA VAL A 26 -0.98 -3.43 2.36
C VAL A 26 -0.80 -4.05 3.73
N VAL A 27 -0.73 -5.38 3.77
CA VAL A 27 -0.69 -6.15 5.02
C VAL A 27 0.55 -7.02 5.07
N TYR A 28 1.13 -7.13 6.25
CA TYR A 28 2.22 -8.06 6.51
C TYR A 28 1.76 -9.52 6.30
N GLN A 29 2.56 -10.30 5.59
CA GLN A 29 2.26 -11.71 5.27
C GLN A 29 3.24 -12.68 5.94
N GLY A 30 4.49 -12.28 6.14
CA GLY A 30 5.52 -13.16 6.67
C GLY A 30 6.92 -12.57 6.56
N HIS A 31 7.91 -13.27 7.09
CA HIS A 31 9.31 -12.88 6.98
C HIS A 31 10.24 -14.09 6.87
N SER A 32 11.47 -13.84 6.43
CA SER A 32 12.56 -14.81 6.38
C SER A 32 13.89 -14.14 6.76
N PRO A 33 14.75 -14.78 7.58
CA PRO A 33 14.59 -16.12 8.14
C PRO A 33 13.58 -16.15 9.29
N MET A 34 12.82 -17.24 9.42
CA MET A 34 11.87 -17.44 10.53
C MET A 34 12.56 -17.60 11.90
N THR A 35 13.88 -17.76 11.91
CA THR A 35 14.69 -17.91 13.12
C THR A 35 15.15 -16.59 13.72
N ILE A 36 14.86 -15.45 13.06
CA ILE A 36 15.17 -14.14 13.62
C ILE A 36 14.40 -13.94 14.94
N ASP A 37 14.95 -13.14 15.85
CA ASP A 37 14.23 -12.75 17.06
C ASP A 37 12.90 -12.07 16.65
N PRO A 38 11.74 -12.59 17.08
CA PRO A 38 10.44 -12.03 16.68
C PRO A 38 10.27 -10.57 17.13
N THR A 39 10.94 -10.14 18.21
CA THR A 39 10.85 -8.75 18.70
C THR A 39 11.41 -7.74 17.70
N ILE A 40 12.38 -8.13 16.86
CA ILE A 40 12.90 -7.29 15.77
C ILE A 40 11.83 -7.05 14.72
N VAL A 41 11.13 -8.12 14.33
CA VAL A 41 10.05 -8.04 13.34
C VAL A 41 8.89 -7.22 13.91
N GLU A 42 8.51 -7.45 15.15
CA GLU A 42 7.47 -6.68 15.85
C GLU A 42 7.80 -5.17 15.88
N ALA A 43 9.03 -4.80 16.25
CA ALA A 43 9.46 -3.40 16.27
C ALA A 43 9.39 -2.73 14.88
N ILE A 44 9.79 -3.45 13.83
CA ILE A 44 9.70 -2.96 12.44
C ILE A 44 8.23 -2.78 12.03
N LEU A 45 7.37 -3.77 12.30
CA LEU A 45 5.95 -3.71 11.94
C LEU A 45 5.21 -2.63 12.72
N GLU A 46 5.49 -2.47 14.01
CA GLU A 46 4.93 -1.39 14.82
C GLU A 46 5.34 -0.02 14.27
N TYR A 47 6.62 0.17 13.94
CA TYR A 47 7.09 1.39 13.31
C TYR A 47 6.37 1.64 11.98
N GLN A 48 6.26 0.62 11.12
CA GLN A 48 5.58 0.74 9.83
C GLN A 48 4.10 1.12 9.98
N ASP A 49 3.40 0.56 10.97
CA ASP A 49 2.01 0.90 11.28
C ASP A 49 1.90 2.36 11.77
N GLN A 50 2.78 2.78 12.69
CA GLN A 50 2.83 4.16 13.21
C GLN A 50 3.13 5.20 12.13
N GLN A 51 3.96 4.86 11.13
CA GLN A 51 4.24 5.72 9.98
C GLN A 51 3.14 5.67 8.91
N GLY A 52 2.11 4.83 9.08
CA GLY A 52 1.07 4.63 8.09
C GLY A 52 1.57 3.97 6.80
N LEU A 53 2.62 3.14 6.88
CA LEU A 53 3.16 2.41 5.72
C LEU A 53 2.39 1.12 5.43
N ILE A 54 1.84 0.50 6.47
CA ILE A 54 1.00 -0.71 6.40
C ILE A 54 -0.37 -0.45 7.03
N ASN A 55 -1.30 -1.38 6.82
CA ASN A 55 -2.66 -1.36 7.40
C ASN A 55 -3.45 -0.06 7.14
N ARG A 56 -3.04 0.72 6.13
CA ARG A 56 -3.72 1.94 5.71
C ARG A 56 -4.56 1.73 4.46
N HIS A 57 -5.53 2.61 4.27
CA HIS A 57 -6.35 2.67 3.07
C HIS A 57 -5.63 3.47 1.99
N ILE A 58 -5.52 2.89 0.79
CA ILE A 58 -4.87 3.51 -0.37
C ILE A 58 -5.86 3.48 -1.52
N SER A 59 -6.39 4.66 -1.88
CA SER A 59 -7.33 4.80 -2.99
C SER A 59 -6.59 5.03 -4.29
N VAL A 60 -6.92 4.25 -5.32
CA VAL A 60 -6.45 4.44 -6.70
C VAL A 60 -7.65 4.74 -7.59
N THR A 61 -7.53 5.77 -8.41
CA THR A 61 -8.58 6.19 -9.35
C THR A 61 -8.12 5.98 -10.78
N THR A 62 -9.01 5.45 -11.62
CA THR A 62 -8.82 5.32 -13.08
C THR A 62 -9.93 6.07 -13.82
N ASP A 63 -9.65 6.47 -15.06
CA ASP A 63 -10.48 7.35 -15.88
C ASP A 63 -11.60 6.62 -16.65
N HIS A 64 -11.94 5.38 -16.25
CA HIS A 64 -13.05 4.61 -16.79
C HIS A 64 -13.85 3.92 -15.69
N THR A 65 -15.14 3.72 -15.93
CA THR A 65 -16.10 3.16 -14.96
C THR A 65 -16.09 1.65 -14.88
N GLU A 66 -15.94 0.97 -16.01
CA GLU A 66 -15.92 -0.50 -16.06
C GLU A 66 -14.50 -1.00 -15.76
N LEU A 67 -14.33 -1.67 -14.61
CA LEU A 67 -13.07 -2.27 -14.20
C LEU A 67 -12.99 -3.73 -14.63
N THR A 68 -11.82 -4.13 -15.14
CA THR A 68 -11.45 -5.49 -15.49
C THR A 68 -10.49 -6.08 -14.45
N ASP A 69 -10.30 -7.40 -14.46
CA ASP A 69 -9.30 -8.06 -13.61
C ASP A 69 -7.88 -7.51 -13.84
N ALA A 70 -7.56 -7.10 -15.08
CA ALA A 70 -6.28 -6.49 -15.41
C ALA A 70 -6.11 -5.11 -14.74
N ASP A 71 -7.18 -4.32 -14.67
CA ASP A 71 -7.15 -3.02 -14.00
C ASP A 71 -6.89 -3.20 -12.49
N PHE A 72 -7.55 -4.19 -11.87
CA PHE A 72 -7.31 -4.50 -10.46
C PHE A 72 -5.86 -4.93 -10.19
N ASP A 73 -5.27 -5.74 -11.06
CA ASP A 73 -3.87 -6.19 -10.98
C ASP A 73 -2.89 -5.02 -11.13
N ASP A 74 -3.09 -4.17 -12.14
CA ASP A 74 -2.23 -3.01 -12.38
C ASP A 74 -2.31 -1.98 -11.26
N MET A 75 -3.51 -1.67 -10.77
CA MET A 75 -3.70 -0.80 -9.60
C MET A 75 -3.07 -1.41 -8.34
N ALA A 76 -3.18 -2.72 -8.12
CA ALA A 76 -2.54 -3.38 -6.98
C ALA A 76 -1.00 -3.35 -7.06
N LYS A 77 -0.42 -3.55 -8.25
CA LYS A 77 1.03 -3.40 -8.47
C LYS A 77 1.48 -1.96 -8.25
N GLN A 78 0.69 -0.98 -8.68
CA GLN A 78 0.97 0.44 -8.41
C GLN A 78 1.03 0.69 -6.91
N VAL A 79 0.01 0.24 -6.15
CA VAL A 79 -0.02 0.35 -4.68
C VAL A 79 1.19 -0.34 -4.06
N GLY A 80 1.45 -1.59 -4.44
CA GLY A 80 2.59 -2.35 -3.93
C GLY A 80 3.92 -1.66 -4.19
N SER A 81 4.15 -1.21 -5.43
CA SER A 81 5.39 -0.50 -5.79
C SER A 81 5.55 0.81 -5.02
N GLN A 82 4.49 1.60 -4.91
CA GLN A 82 4.52 2.85 -4.14
C GLN A 82 4.86 2.57 -2.68
N THR A 83 4.15 1.66 -2.03
CA THR A 83 4.34 1.36 -0.61
C THR A 83 5.73 0.77 -0.33
N LEU A 84 6.23 -0.13 -1.16
CA LEU A 84 7.57 -0.69 -0.99
C LEU A 84 8.67 0.37 -1.17
N ASN A 85 8.48 1.30 -2.10
CA ASN A 85 9.40 2.43 -2.30
C ASN A 85 9.38 3.38 -1.08
N GLU A 86 8.20 3.65 -0.50
CA GLU A 86 8.08 4.42 0.74
C GLU A 86 8.82 3.70 1.89
N MET A 87 8.56 2.41 2.10
CA MET A 87 9.24 1.59 3.13
C MET A 87 10.76 1.59 2.98
N ALA A 88 11.28 1.49 1.76
CA ALA A 88 12.72 1.47 1.50
C ALA A 88 13.43 2.78 1.91
N GLY A 89 12.69 3.87 2.12
CA GLY A 89 13.22 5.16 2.55
C GLY A 89 13.55 5.26 4.05
N HIS A 90 13.28 4.23 4.84
CA HIS A 90 13.43 4.25 6.30
C HIS A 90 14.69 3.53 6.80
N ASP A 91 15.32 4.08 7.85
CA ASP A 91 16.46 3.45 8.52
C ASP A 91 15.98 2.47 9.61
N TYR A 92 15.74 1.22 9.20
CA TYR A 92 15.29 0.18 10.12
C TYR A 92 16.36 -0.25 11.13
N ASN A 93 17.65 -0.03 10.86
CA ASN A 93 18.67 -0.27 11.87
C ASN A 93 18.51 0.71 13.04
N GLN A 94 18.21 1.99 12.74
CA GLN A 94 17.92 2.96 13.78
C GLN A 94 16.64 2.62 14.57
N VAL A 95 15.57 2.18 13.89
CA VAL A 95 14.32 1.72 14.54
C VAL A 95 14.61 0.62 15.56
N ILE A 96 15.42 -0.38 15.19
CA ILE A 96 15.75 -1.49 16.08
C ILE A 96 16.63 -1.00 17.27
N ARG A 97 17.57 -0.08 17.03
CA ARG A 97 18.37 0.54 18.12
C ARG A 97 17.50 1.33 19.09
N ASP A 98 16.54 2.11 18.59
CA ASP A 98 15.64 2.92 19.41
C ASP A 98 14.71 2.06 20.28
N ALA A 99 14.37 0.86 19.81
CA ALA A 99 13.67 -0.17 20.59
C ALA A 99 14.56 -0.84 21.66
N GLY A 100 15.86 -0.51 21.73
CA GLY A 100 16.82 -1.12 22.66
C GLY A 100 17.19 -2.55 22.29
N LEU A 101 16.95 -2.96 21.05
CA LEU A 101 17.22 -4.29 20.55
C LEU A 101 18.61 -4.36 19.89
N SER A 102 19.18 -5.55 19.85
CA SER A 102 20.49 -5.81 19.26
C SER A 102 20.49 -7.12 18.49
N VAL A 103 21.30 -7.21 17.44
CA VAL A 103 21.59 -8.47 16.75
C VAL A 103 23.03 -8.88 17.04
N SER A 104 23.24 -10.17 17.28
CA SER A 104 24.58 -10.71 17.57
C SER A 104 25.46 -10.77 16.31
N GLU A 105 24.84 -10.96 15.15
CA GLU A 105 25.49 -11.04 13.84
C GLU A 105 24.60 -10.31 12.82
N PRO A 106 25.19 -9.73 11.76
CA PRO A 106 24.42 -9.13 10.67
C PRO A 106 23.47 -10.15 10.05
N VAL A 107 22.25 -9.72 9.72
CA VAL A 107 21.23 -10.57 9.11
C VAL A 107 20.51 -9.83 8.00
N THR A 108 20.26 -10.51 6.88
CA THR A 108 19.35 -10.02 5.84
C THR A 108 17.95 -10.51 6.14
N LEU A 109 17.05 -9.61 6.49
CA LEU A 109 15.65 -9.88 6.75
C LEU A 109 14.81 -9.54 5.52
N ALA A 110 14.15 -10.54 4.95
CA ALA A 110 13.10 -10.33 3.97
C ALA A 110 11.74 -10.24 4.68
N ILE A 111 11.01 -9.15 4.49
CA ILE A 111 9.64 -9.00 5.00
C ILE A 111 8.69 -8.96 3.80
N SER A 112 7.72 -9.86 3.80
CA SER A 112 6.74 -10.05 2.73
C SER A 112 5.43 -9.37 3.07
N TYR A 113 4.87 -8.69 2.07
CA TYR A 113 3.59 -8.00 2.15
C TYR A 113 2.66 -8.46 1.04
N GLN A 114 1.38 -8.37 1.34
CA GLN A 114 0.29 -8.58 0.40
C GLN A 114 -0.43 -7.26 0.16
N VAL A 115 -0.78 -7.00 -1.09
CA VAL A 115 -1.75 -5.97 -1.47
C VAL A 115 -3.11 -6.64 -1.67
N GLY A 116 -4.11 -6.17 -0.94
CA GLY A 116 -5.49 -6.67 -1.01
C GLY A 116 -6.50 -5.54 -1.11
N LEU A 117 -7.71 -5.86 -1.56
CA LEU A 117 -8.83 -4.92 -1.54
C LEU A 117 -9.32 -4.72 -0.10
N VAL A 118 -9.65 -3.48 0.25
CA VAL A 118 -10.30 -3.17 1.52
C VAL A 118 -11.62 -3.93 1.61
N GLY A 119 -11.86 -4.64 2.71
CA GLY A 119 -13.07 -5.44 2.94
C GLY A 119 -13.02 -6.87 2.37
N ASN A 120 -11.96 -7.26 1.64
CA ASN A 120 -11.75 -8.62 1.14
C ASN A 120 -10.39 -9.19 1.59
N LEU A 121 -10.20 -9.28 2.91
CA LEU A 121 -8.97 -9.82 3.52
C LEU A 121 -8.86 -11.35 3.45
N GLY A 122 -9.83 -12.05 2.83
CA GLY A 122 -9.94 -13.51 2.86
C GLY A 122 -10.00 -14.23 1.51
N GLY A 123 -10.04 -13.52 0.37
CA GLY A 123 -10.39 -14.18 -0.91
C GLY A 123 -9.56 -13.84 -2.14
N SER A 124 -8.90 -12.68 -2.20
CA SER A 124 -8.24 -12.25 -3.44
C SER A 124 -6.97 -11.49 -3.12
N VAL A 125 -5.88 -12.24 -2.95
CA VAL A 125 -4.55 -11.63 -3.02
C VAL A 125 -4.35 -11.18 -4.47
N ILE A 126 -4.10 -9.89 -4.66
CA ILE A 126 -3.90 -9.36 -6.01
C ILE A 126 -2.42 -9.21 -6.32
N SER A 127 -1.62 -8.76 -5.35
CA SER A 127 -0.17 -8.60 -5.53
C SER A 127 0.63 -8.91 -4.27
N TYR A 128 1.90 -9.28 -4.47
CA TYR A 128 2.89 -9.54 -3.42
C TYR A 128 4.15 -8.73 -3.68
N GLY A 129 4.82 -8.35 -2.60
CA GLY A 129 6.17 -7.82 -2.67
C GLY A 129 6.90 -7.94 -1.36
N ASN A 130 8.21 -7.73 -1.39
CA ASN A 130 9.06 -7.83 -0.22
C ASN A 130 10.02 -6.65 -0.15
N ILE A 131 10.34 -6.24 1.07
CA ILE A 131 11.53 -5.43 1.35
C ILE A 131 12.65 -6.33 1.84
N LEU A 132 13.88 -5.99 1.50
CA LEU A 132 15.09 -6.65 2.00
C LEU A 132 15.83 -5.67 2.89
N LEU A 133 15.98 -6.03 4.16
CA LEU A 133 16.63 -5.20 5.17
C LEU A 133 17.95 -5.84 5.57
N GLU A 134 19.04 -5.10 5.40
CA GLU A 134 20.34 -5.48 5.94
C GLU A 134 20.43 -4.95 7.38
N ILE A 135 20.26 -5.84 8.34
CA ILE A 135 20.29 -5.50 9.76
C ILE A 135 21.73 -5.70 10.27
N ASP A 136 22.38 -4.59 10.61
CA ASP A 136 23.73 -4.57 11.20
C ASP A 136 23.79 -3.50 12.28
N LEU A 137 23.83 -3.95 13.53
CA LEU A 137 23.71 -3.10 14.73
C LEU A 137 25.02 -2.98 15.51
N ARG A 138 26.15 -3.34 14.88
CA ARG A 138 27.48 -3.22 15.45
C ARG A 138 27.97 -1.77 15.55
#